data_AF-A0A9P0YJV7-F1
#
_entry.id   AF-A0A9P0YJV7-F1
#
_cell.length_a   1.000
_cell.length_b   1.000
_cell.length_c   1.000
_cell.angle_alpha   90.00
_cell.angle_beta   90.00
_cell.angle_gamma   90.00
#
_symmetry.space_group_name_H-M   'P 1'
#
loop_
_entity.id
_entity.type
_entity.pdbx_description
1 polymer ?
#
loop_
_entity_poly.entity_id
_entity_poly.type
_entity_poly.pdbx_seq_one_letter_code
_entity_poly.pdbx_strand_id
1 'polypeptide(L)'
;MSSSDEESDLSESEINDYKEKPYEDLRSGKFKVKGPNGCLRCPFCAGKKKQDYKYKDLLQHATGVGKGSANRRLIQKANHLALAQYLEIDLADEAEPQPERAVQPVHVASEQNNLYCWPWIGIVVNVPEKASENAVEEEEFWLKRFSKYGAQEVKIFCDDKFRTSELAIKFKRDWTGYKNALEFEMAFVADCCSKRDWNAQRCSPGSNIYGWFAREDDYHSDGAIGYYLREIGQLKTITDLEQEEKMDKIKVVADLAIEIDLKNKNLDELQTRFNEKTLSLSRMLEEKDILHRAFCEESRKMQRLAREHVQRVLHEQESLNTELENKKKQLDSWSRELNKREVLTEREKQKLEEEKQRMMQETVHLKWPPRSRKKLMKMC
;
A
#
# COMPACT_ATOMS: atom_id res chain seq x y z
N MET A 1 -7.79 41.83 -30.32
CA MET A 1 -7.53 41.51 -28.92
C MET A 1 -6.63 40.29 -28.89
N SER A 2 -5.58 40.39 -28.08
CA SER A 2 -4.42 39.50 -28.01
C SER A 2 -4.77 38.08 -27.56
N SER A 3 -4.09 37.08 -28.11
CA SER A 3 -3.55 36.00 -27.29
C SER A 3 -2.26 35.53 -27.95
N SER A 4 -1.17 35.72 -27.22
CA SER A 4 0.19 35.28 -27.48
C SER A 4 0.18 33.79 -27.86
N ASP A 5 0.60 33.47 -29.08
CA ASP A 5 1.01 32.11 -29.44
C ASP A 5 2.41 31.92 -28.83
N GLU A 6 2.42 31.44 -27.59
CA GLU A 6 3.61 30.89 -26.96
C GLU A 6 4.06 29.68 -27.80
N GLU A 7 5.04 29.89 -28.68
CA GLU A 7 5.75 28.81 -29.36
C GLU A 7 6.63 28.09 -28.34
N SER A 8 6.04 27.10 -27.68
CA SER A 8 6.80 26.09 -26.95
C SER A 8 7.42 25.14 -27.97
N ASP A 9 8.75 25.06 -27.98
CA ASP A 9 9.53 23.98 -28.60
C ASP A 9 9.13 22.64 -27.95
N LEU A 10 8.07 22.01 -28.46
CA LEU A 10 7.55 20.74 -27.98
C LEU A 10 8.31 19.59 -28.65
N SER A 11 8.82 18.67 -27.84
CA SER A 11 9.56 17.50 -28.29
C SER A 11 8.61 16.40 -28.81
N GLU A 12 9.05 15.56 -29.76
CA GLU A 12 8.23 14.44 -30.26
C GLU A 12 7.82 13.45 -29.15
N SER A 13 8.57 13.42 -28.04
CA SER A 13 8.27 12.64 -26.83
C SER A 13 7.04 13.11 -26.04
N GLU A 14 6.61 14.37 -26.18
CA GLU A 14 5.48 14.95 -25.42
C GLU A 14 4.15 14.83 -26.17
N ILE A 15 4.15 14.39 -27.44
CA ILE A 15 2.93 14.24 -28.26
C ILE A 15 1.91 13.29 -27.60
N ASN A 16 2.39 12.30 -26.86
CA ASN A 16 1.54 11.33 -26.18
C ASN A 16 0.84 11.93 -24.96
N ASP A 17 1.42 12.93 -24.29
CA ASP A 17 0.82 13.61 -23.14
C ASP A 17 -0.24 14.63 -23.58
N TYR A 18 -0.07 15.22 -24.76
CA TYR A 18 -1.02 16.19 -25.32
C TYR A 18 -2.28 15.58 -25.96
N LYS A 19 -2.37 14.25 -26.08
CA LYS A 19 -3.55 13.58 -26.66
C LYS A 19 -4.67 13.31 -25.64
N GLU A 20 -4.37 13.33 -24.34
CA GLU A 20 -5.34 12.99 -23.28
C GLU A 20 -6.51 13.99 -23.22
N LYS A 21 -6.20 15.30 -23.24
CA LYS A 21 -7.21 16.35 -23.22
C LYS A 21 -8.18 16.31 -24.42
N PRO A 22 -7.72 16.20 -25.69
CA PRO A 22 -8.63 16.04 -26.82
C PRO A 22 -9.39 14.71 -26.80
N TYR A 23 -8.82 13.64 -26.21
CA TYR A 23 -9.52 12.37 -26.02
C TYR A 23 -10.67 12.48 -25.00
N GLU A 24 -10.47 13.17 -23.88
CA GLU A 24 -11.54 13.49 -22.92
C GLU A 24 -12.62 14.41 -23.52
N ASP A 25 -12.23 15.39 -24.32
CA ASP A 25 -13.17 16.26 -25.04
C ASP A 25 -14.01 15.46 -26.08
N LEU A 26 -13.48 14.39 -26.67
CA LEU A 26 -14.22 13.47 -27.53
C LEU A 26 -15.20 12.60 -26.71
N ARG A 27 -14.74 12.02 -25.60
CA ARG A 27 -15.58 11.19 -24.71
C ARG A 27 -16.73 11.97 -24.05
N SER A 28 -16.47 13.23 -23.67
CA SER A 28 -17.50 14.12 -23.12
C SER A 28 -18.48 14.65 -24.17
N GLY A 29 -18.29 14.34 -25.45
CA GLY A 29 -19.16 14.76 -26.55
C GLY A 29 -19.01 16.23 -26.96
N LYS A 30 -18.00 16.94 -26.43
CA LYS A 30 -17.68 18.32 -26.81
C LYS A 30 -17.28 18.40 -28.28
N PHE A 31 -16.55 17.40 -28.78
CA PHE A 31 -16.30 17.21 -30.21
C PHE A 31 -17.17 16.09 -30.77
N LYS A 32 -18.09 16.44 -31.68
CA LYS A 32 -19.00 15.46 -32.30
C LYS A 32 -18.33 14.74 -33.46
N VAL A 33 -18.09 13.44 -33.30
CA VAL A 33 -17.57 12.54 -34.35
C VAL A 33 -18.71 11.91 -35.17
N LYS A 34 -19.83 11.57 -34.52
CA LYS A 34 -21.00 10.95 -35.18
C LYS A 34 -22.00 12.00 -35.64
N GLY A 35 -22.32 11.99 -36.94
CA GLY A 35 -23.35 12.83 -37.55
C GLY A 35 -24.76 12.23 -37.40
N PRO A 36 -25.81 13.03 -37.69
CA PRO A 36 -27.21 12.59 -37.56
C PRO A 36 -27.60 11.44 -38.49
N ASN A 37 -26.83 11.20 -39.55
CA ASN A 37 -27.09 10.15 -40.54
C ASN A 37 -26.24 8.88 -40.30
N GLY A 38 -25.62 8.74 -39.13
CA GLY A 38 -24.71 7.63 -38.82
C GLY A 38 -23.32 7.74 -39.47
N CYS A 39 -23.05 8.79 -40.24
CA CYS A 39 -21.75 9.01 -40.83
C CYS A 39 -20.74 9.63 -39.84
N LEU A 40 -19.47 9.22 -39.94
CA LEU A 40 -18.41 9.67 -39.04
C LEU A 40 -17.59 10.80 -39.68
N ARG A 41 -17.21 11.80 -38.88
CA ARG A 41 -16.43 12.96 -39.33
C ARG A 41 -15.27 13.23 -38.40
N CYS A 42 -14.14 13.67 -38.95
CA CYS A 42 -13.01 14.18 -38.17
C CYS A 42 -13.32 15.62 -37.67
N PRO A 43 -13.43 15.86 -36.35
CA PRO A 43 -13.72 17.19 -35.82
C PRO A 43 -12.51 18.15 -35.94
N PHE A 44 -11.31 17.62 -36.16
CA PHE A 44 -10.05 18.37 -36.15
C PHE A 44 -9.56 18.78 -37.55
N CYS A 45 -10.30 18.45 -38.60
CA CYS A 45 -10.02 18.84 -39.97
C CYS A 45 -10.96 19.96 -40.44
N ALA A 46 -10.47 20.90 -41.26
CA ALA A 46 -11.26 21.96 -41.88
C ALA A 46 -11.35 21.79 -43.41
N GLY A 47 -12.43 22.30 -44.02
CA GLY A 47 -12.60 22.36 -45.48
C GLY A 47 -12.88 21.01 -46.14
N LYS A 48 -12.28 20.75 -47.31
CA LYS A 48 -12.45 19.53 -48.14
C LYS A 48 -12.12 18.20 -47.42
N LYS A 49 -11.55 18.27 -46.20
CA LYS A 49 -11.21 17.15 -45.32
C LYS A 49 -12.28 16.84 -44.26
N LYS A 50 -13.37 17.62 -44.19
CA LYS A 50 -14.59 17.28 -43.44
C LYS A 50 -15.49 16.39 -44.30
N GLN A 51 -14.96 15.29 -44.80
CA GLN A 51 -15.76 14.31 -45.52
C GLN A 51 -16.49 13.42 -44.53
N ASP A 52 -17.56 12.82 -45.04
CA ASP A 52 -18.31 11.76 -44.43
C ASP A 52 -17.50 10.45 -44.62
N TYR A 53 -17.01 9.86 -43.53
CA TYR A 53 -16.16 8.67 -43.52
C TYR A 53 -16.92 7.44 -43.03
N LYS A 54 -16.56 6.26 -43.55
CA LYS A 54 -16.80 4.97 -42.87
C LYS A 54 -15.80 4.79 -41.75
N TYR A 55 -16.09 3.89 -40.79
CA TYR A 55 -15.22 3.63 -39.63
C TYR A 55 -13.75 3.39 -40.03
N LYS A 56 -13.51 2.46 -40.97
CA LYS A 56 -12.15 2.12 -41.44
C LYS A 56 -11.44 3.31 -42.09
N ASP A 57 -12.16 4.10 -42.87
CA ASP A 57 -11.60 5.25 -43.57
C ASP A 57 -11.26 6.38 -42.60
N LEU A 58 -12.10 6.60 -41.59
CA LEU A 58 -11.85 7.60 -40.55
C LEU A 58 -10.68 7.19 -39.66
N LEU A 59 -10.60 5.91 -39.27
CA LEU A 59 -9.51 5.38 -38.48
C LEU A 59 -8.18 5.49 -39.25
N GLN A 60 -8.17 5.11 -40.53
CA GLN A 60 -6.99 5.25 -41.39
C GLN A 60 -6.59 6.73 -41.55
N HIS A 61 -7.57 7.62 -41.70
CA HIS A 61 -7.33 9.07 -41.74
C HIS A 61 -6.70 9.59 -40.45
N ALA A 62 -7.29 9.28 -39.29
CA ALA A 62 -6.84 9.72 -37.98
C ALA A 62 -5.41 9.22 -37.69
N THR A 63 -5.16 7.93 -37.90
CA THR A 63 -3.85 7.31 -37.72
C THR A 63 -2.82 7.85 -38.71
N GLY A 64 -3.19 8.02 -39.98
CA GLY A 64 -2.31 8.57 -41.01
C GLY A 64 -1.94 10.04 -40.77
N VAL A 65 -2.87 10.83 -40.21
CA VAL A 65 -2.60 12.23 -39.85
C VAL A 65 -1.75 12.32 -38.59
N GLY A 66 -2.00 11.47 -37.59
CA GLY A 66 -1.25 11.40 -36.34
C GLY A 66 0.21 10.97 -36.54
N LYS A 67 0.46 10.02 -37.46
CA LYS A 67 1.81 9.52 -37.80
C LYS A 67 2.47 10.24 -38.98
N GLY A 68 1.83 11.28 -39.53
CA GLY A 68 2.26 11.96 -40.75
C GLY A 68 3.49 12.86 -40.59
N SER A 69 3.94 13.41 -41.73
CA SER A 69 5.14 14.26 -41.92
C SER A 69 5.46 15.26 -40.78
N ALA A 70 6.77 15.47 -40.54
CA ALA A 70 7.33 16.43 -39.59
C ALA A 70 6.80 17.87 -39.75
N ASN A 71 6.35 18.25 -40.96
CA ASN A 71 5.86 19.61 -41.25
C ASN A 71 4.44 19.92 -40.71
N ARG A 72 3.78 18.98 -40.02
CA ARG A 72 2.42 19.18 -39.47
C ARG A 72 2.49 19.54 -37.99
N ARG A 73 1.72 20.57 -37.59
CA ARG A 73 1.65 21.08 -36.20
C ARG A 73 1.44 19.94 -35.19
N LEU A 74 2.21 19.93 -34.11
CA LEU A 74 2.20 18.89 -33.08
C LEU A 74 0.82 18.74 -32.42
N ILE A 75 0.16 19.87 -32.11
CA ILE A 75 -1.22 19.89 -31.60
C ILE A 75 -2.18 19.18 -32.55
N GLN A 76 -2.00 19.35 -33.87
CA GLN A 76 -2.84 18.68 -34.85
C GLN A 76 -2.56 17.17 -34.89
N LYS A 77 -1.31 16.72 -34.72
CA LYS A 77 -0.97 15.30 -34.62
C LYS A 77 -1.60 14.68 -33.37
N ALA A 78 -1.45 15.31 -32.20
CA ALA A 78 -2.03 14.86 -30.94
C ALA A 78 -3.56 14.72 -31.02
N ASN A 79 -4.26 15.71 -31.60
CA ASN A 79 -5.71 15.65 -31.80
C ASN A 79 -6.15 14.46 -32.68
N HIS A 80 -5.40 14.13 -33.73
CA HIS A 80 -5.76 13.00 -34.60
C HIS A 80 -5.37 11.64 -34.00
N LEU A 81 -4.31 11.59 -33.17
CA LEU A 81 -4.01 10.41 -32.35
C LEU A 81 -5.11 10.16 -31.31
N ALA A 82 -5.60 11.21 -30.66
CA ALA A 82 -6.74 11.13 -29.75
C ALA A 82 -8.02 10.64 -30.45
N LEU A 83 -8.25 11.07 -31.70
CA LEU A 83 -9.37 10.58 -32.51
C LEU A 83 -9.23 9.09 -32.86
N ALA A 84 -8.02 8.64 -33.23
CA ALA A 84 -7.77 7.22 -33.52
C ALA A 84 -8.02 6.35 -32.27
N GLN A 85 -7.53 6.79 -31.12
CA GLN A 85 -7.75 6.15 -29.84
C GLN A 85 -9.24 6.08 -29.46
N TYR A 86 -9.99 7.17 -29.65
CA TYR A 86 -11.44 7.21 -29.43
C TYR A 86 -12.20 6.26 -30.37
N LEU A 87 -11.76 6.12 -31.62
CA LEU A 87 -12.39 5.16 -32.55
C LEU A 87 -12.15 3.71 -32.12
N GLU A 88 -10.90 3.39 -31.75
CA GLU A 88 -10.50 2.03 -31.36
C GLU A 88 -11.05 1.58 -30.00
N ILE A 89 -11.29 2.51 -29.07
CA ILE A 89 -11.74 2.19 -27.71
C ILE A 89 -13.25 2.39 -27.56
N ASP A 90 -13.74 3.59 -27.90
CA ASP A 90 -15.11 4.00 -27.58
C ASP A 90 -16.12 3.79 -28.74
N LEU A 91 -15.64 3.55 -29.97
CA LEU A 91 -16.48 3.29 -31.15
C LEU A 91 -16.13 1.96 -31.85
N ALA A 92 -15.47 1.03 -31.15
CA ALA A 92 -15.05 -0.26 -31.69
C ALA A 92 -16.22 -1.10 -32.23
N ASP A 93 -17.41 -1.00 -31.60
CA ASP A 93 -18.62 -1.73 -31.99
C ASP A 93 -19.21 -1.28 -33.33
N GLU A 94 -18.81 -0.12 -33.84
CA GLU A 94 -19.20 0.39 -35.16
C GLU A 94 -18.30 -0.15 -36.29
N ALA A 95 -17.32 -1.00 -35.96
CA ALA A 95 -16.50 -1.69 -36.94
C ALA A 95 -17.31 -2.81 -37.62
N GLU A 96 -17.60 -2.65 -38.92
CA GLU A 96 -18.25 -3.70 -39.71
C GLU A 96 -17.43 -5.02 -39.64
N PRO A 97 -18.08 -6.18 -39.37
CA PRO A 97 -17.42 -7.48 -39.41
C PRO A 97 -16.86 -7.72 -40.82
N GLN A 98 -15.59 -8.13 -40.88
CA GLN A 98 -14.93 -8.38 -42.17
C GLN A 98 -15.61 -9.55 -42.90
N PRO A 99 -15.96 -9.40 -44.19
CA PRO A 99 -16.08 -10.55 -45.08
C PRO A 99 -14.68 -11.14 -45.28
N GLU A 100 -14.52 -12.43 -45.00
CA GLU A 100 -13.34 -13.21 -45.36
C GLU A 100 -13.05 -13.03 -46.86
N ARG A 101 -11.86 -12.53 -47.18
CA ARG A 101 -11.38 -12.49 -48.56
C ARG A 101 -11.11 -13.93 -48.98
N ALA A 102 -11.89 -14.44 -49.93
CA ALA A 102 -11.58 -15.66 -50.66
C ALA A 102 -10.20 -15.51 -51.31
N VAL A 103 -9.22 -16.23 -50.77
CA VAL A 103 -7.90 -16.39 -51.38
C VAL A 103 -8.03 -17.44 -52.47
N GLN A 104 -7.70 -17.08 -53.70
CA GLN A 104 -7.59 -18.03 -54.81
C GLN A 104 -6.56 -19.12 -54.47
N PRO A 105 -6.73 -20.36 -54.95
CA PRO A 105 -5.85 -21.46 -54.61
C PRO A 105 -4.45 -21.22 -55.19
N VAL A 106 -3.56 -20.68 -54.35
CA VAL A 106 -2.12 -20.84 -54.53
C VAL A 106 -1.84 -22.31 -54.25
N HIS A 107 -1.16 -22.98 -55.17
CA HIS A 107 -0.67 -24.35 -54.99
C HIS A 107 0.01 -24.48 -53.61
N VAL A 108 -0.70 -25.09 -52.67
CA VAL A 108 -0.16 -25.50 -51.38
C VAL A 108 0.78 -26.66 -51.67
N ALA A 109 2.07 -26.35 -51.82
CA ALA A 109 3.07 -27.34 -51.45
C ALA A 109 2.80 -27.66 -49.97
N SER A 110 2.53 -28.93 -49.71
CA SER A 110 1.88 -29.45 -48.51
C SER A 110 2.19 -28.71 -47.20
N GLU A 111 1.13 -28.28 -46.50
CA GLU A 111 1.15 -27.88 -45.07
C GLU A 111 1.47 -29.06 -44.12
N GLN A 112 1.91 -30.20 -44.66
CA GLN A 112 2.18 -31.46 -43.95
C GLN A 112 3.44 -31.42 -43.07
N ASN A 113 4.03 -30.26 -42.79
CA ASN A 113 5.29 -30.16 -42.04
C ASN A 113 5.31 -29.03 -41.00
N ASN A 114 4.13 -28.57 -40.56
CA ASN A 114 3.99 -27.53 -39.53
C ASN A 114 3.94 -28.10 -38.10
N LEU A 115 3.93 -29.42 -37.96
CA LEU A 115 3.93 -30.12 -36.68
C LEU A 115 5.36 -30.54 -36.31
N TYR A 116 5.75 -30.16 -35.09
CA TYR A 116 7.07 -30.41 -34.52
C TYR A 116 6.92 -31.33 -33.33
N CYS A 117 7.93 -32.17 -33.10
CA CYS A 117 8.02 -32.90 -31.83
C CYS A 117 8.29 -31.90 -30.70
N TRP A 118 7.44 -31.92 -29.67
CA TRP A 118 7.58 -31.15 -28.44
C TRP A 118 7.77 -32.11 -27.26
N PRO A 119 8.88 -32.04 -26.50
CA PRO A 119 9.93 -31.02 -26.55
C PRO A 119 10.77 -31.09 -27.83
N TRP A 120 11.49 -30.01 -28.19
CA TRP A 120 12.23 -29.95 -29.46
C TRP A 120 13.36 -30.99 -29.51
N ILE A 121 13.31 -31.87 -30.52
CA ILE A 121 14.30 -32.95 -30.71
C ILE A 121 15.01 -32.83 -32.05
N GLY A 122 16.33 -32.86 -32.07
CA GLY A 122 17.15 -33.11 -33.26
C GLY A 122 17.43 -34.60 -33.42
N ILE A 123 17.46 -35.09 -34.65
CA ILE A 123 17.77 -36.48 -34.98
C ILE A 123 19.12 -36.49 -35.70
N VAL A 124 19.97 -37.48 -35.38
CA VAL A 124 21.19 -37.79 -36.14
C VAL A 124 21.20 -39.27 -36.48
N VAL A 125 21.52 -39.61 -37.72
CA VAL A 125 21.61 -41.01 -38.20
C VAL A 125 22.95 -41.30 -38.85
N ASN A 126 23.19 -42.57 -39.15
CA ASN A 126 24.45 -43.10 -39.69
C ASN A 126 25.65 -42.87 -38.76
N VAL A 127 25.41 -42.92 -37.45
CA VAL A 127 26.47 -42.74 -36.45
C VAL A 127 27.27 -44.03 -36.36
N PRO A 128 28.58 -44.02 -36.61
CA PRO A 128 29.37 -45.23 -36.56
C PRO A 128 29.40 -45.76 -35.12
N GLU A 129 29.10 -47.04 -34.95
CA GLU A 129 29.25 -47.74 -33.69
C GLU A 129 30.73 -47.71 -33.27
N LYS A 130 31.03 -47.17 -32.08
CA LYS A 130 32.39 -47.24 -31.53
C LYS A 130 32.55 -48.56 -30.77
N ALA A 131 33.77 -49.08 -30.72
CA ALA A 131 34.13 -50.28 -29.97
C ALA A 131 34.13 -50.07 -28.42
N SER A 132 33.44 -49.05 -27.92
CA SER A 132 33.40 -48.68 -26.50
C SER A 132 32.36 -49.53 -25.79
N GLU A 133 32.74 -50.27 -24.76
CA GLU A 133 31.82 -51.08 -23.94
C GLU A 133 30.92 -50.22 -23.03
N ASN A 134 31.18 -48.91 -22.91
CA ASN A 134 30.51 -48.00 -21.98
C ASN A 134 29.57 -47.00 -22.68
N ALA A 135 28.25 -47.23 -22.63
CA ALA A 135 27.23 -46.35 -23.23
C ALA A 135 27.22 -44.91 -22.66
N VAL A 136 27.56 -44.74 -21.38
CA VAL A 136 27.56 -43.43 -20.70
C VAL A 136 28.62 -42.49 -21.29
N GLU A 137 29.79 -43.01 -21.64
CA GLU A 137 30.87 -42.21 -22.24
C GLU A 137 30.51 -41.76 -23.67
N GLU A 138 29.69 -42.54 -24.37
CA GLU A 138 29.23 -42.17 -25.72
C GLU A 138 28.18 -41.05 -25.69
N GLU A 139 27.22 -41.11 -24.76
CA GLU A 139 26.24 -40.03 -24.58
C GLU A 139 26.90 -38.71 -24.21
N GLU A 140 27.86 -38.72 -23.28
CA GLU A 140 28.63 -37.53 -22.92
C GLU A 140 29.45 -36.97 -24.11
N PHE A 141 30.04 -37.85 -24.92
CA PHE A 141 30.77 -37.43 -26.13
C PHE A 141 29.84 -36.71 -27.11
N TRP A 142 28.67 -37.27 -27.42
CA TRP A 142 27.72 -36.66 -28.35
C TRP A 142 27.06 -35.41 -27.79
N LEU A 143 26.73 -35.41 -26.50
CA LEU A 143 26.26 -34.22 -25.80
C LEU A 143 27.29 -33.09 -25.89
N LYS A 144 28.57 -33.38 -25.64
CA LYS A 144 29.65 -32.41 -25.80
C LYS A 144 29.79 -31.94 -27.25
N ARG A 145 29.70 -32.83 -28.23
CA ARG A 145 29.79 -32.49 -29.66
C ARG A 145 28.67 -31.54 -30.09
N PHE A 146 27.45 -31.76 -29.62
CA PHE A 146 26.27 -30.97 -29.98
C PHE A 146 25.96 -29.84 -28.99
N SER A 147 26.77 -29.67 -27.95
CA SER A 147 26.65 -28.56 -26.98
C SER A 147 26.71 -27.18 -27.62
N LYS A 148 27.40 -27.02 -28.76
CA LYS A 148 27.45 -25.78 -29.54
C LYS A 148 26.07 -25.32 -30.05
N TYR A 149 25.11 -26.24 -30.17
CA TYR A 149 23.72 -25.96 -30.50
C TYR A 149 22.82 -25.96 -29.25
N GLY A 150 23.38 -26.01 -28.05
CA GLY A 150 22.61 -26.05 -26.80
C GLY A 150 21.86 -27.37 -26.57
N ALA A 151 22.43 -28.50 -26.98
CA ALA A 151 21.94 -29.83 -26.62
C ALA A 151 21.88 -30.00 -25.08
N GLN A 152 20.78 -30.54 -24.57
CA GLN A 152 20.58 -30.80 -23.13
C GLN A 152 20.72 -32.26 -22.76
N GLU A 153 20.30 -33.15 -23.65
CA GLU A 153 20.27 -34.59 -23.43
C GLU A 153 20.49 -35.26 -24.79
N VAL A 154 21.19 -36.40 -24.81
CA VAL A 154 21.37 -37.22 -26.02
C VAL A 154 21.01 -38.64 -25.65
N LYS A 155 20.17 -39.28 -26.47
CA LYS A 155 19.84 -40.70 -26.36
C LYS A 155 20.29 -41.43 -27.60
N ILE A 156 20.93 -42.57 -27.41
CA ILE A 156 21.50 -43.40 -28.49
C ILE A 156 20.62 -44.63 -28.72
N PHE A 157 20.37 -44.95 -29.98
CA PHE A 157 19.66 -46.15 -30.42
C PHE A 157 20.57 -46.95 -31.34
N CYS A 158 20.98 -48.14 -30.91
CA CYS A 158 21.82 -49.03 -31.73
C CYS A 158 20.95 -49.91 -32.62
N ASP A 159 21.32 -50.03 -33.90
CA ASP A 159 20.73 -51.02 -34.80
C ASP A 159 21.68 -52.21 -34.98
N ASP A 160 21.36 -53.31 -34.30
CA ASP A 160 22.10 -54.58 -34.31
C ASP A 160 22.34 -55.14 -35.73
N LYS A 161 21.56 -54.71 -36.73
CA LYS A 161 21.66 -55.21 -38.11
C LYS A 161 22.62 -54.42 -38.99
N PHE A 162 22.80 -53.12 -38.72
CA PHE A 162 23.51 -52.21 -39.64
C PHE A 162 24.81 -51.63 -39.08
N ARG A 163 25.19 -51.93 -37.82
CA ARG A 163 26.40 -51.40 -37.14
C ARG A 163 26.49 -49.87 -37.15
N THR A 164 25.33 -49.24 -37.18
CA THR A 164 25.17 -47.79 -37.12
C THR A 164 24.09 -47.45 -36.11
N SER A 165 24.29 -46.37 -35.38
CA SER A 165 23.36 -45.89 -34.37
C SER A 165 22.63 -44.64 -34.84
N GLU A 166 21.48 -44.40 -34.23
CA GLU A 166 20.71 -43.16 -34.35
C GLU A 166 20.74 -42.41 -33.01
N LEU A 167 20.71 -41.08 -33.06
CA LEU A 167 20.71 -40.23 -31.87
C LEU A 167 19.46 -39.35 -31.87
N ALA A 168 18.83 -39.25 -30.69
CA ALA A 168 17.88 -38.19 -30.40
C ALA A 168 18.51 -37.17 -29.47
N ILE A 169 18.54 -35.91 -29.89
CA ILE A 169 19.14 -34.78 -29.18
C ILE A 169 18.02 -33.89 -28.69
N LYS A 170 17.87 -33.76 -27.38
CA LYS A 170 16.85 -32.92 -26.77
C LYS A 170 17.38 -31.51 -26.55
N PHE A 171 16.58 -30.52 -26.95
CA PHE A 171 16.84 -29.12 -26.68
C PHE A 171 15.91 -28.59 -25.59
N LYS A 172 16.18 -27.35 -25.15
CA LYS A 172 15.41 -26.67 -24.10
C LYS A 172 13.92 -26.57 -24.46
N ARG A 173 13.02 -26.69 -23.48
CA ARG A 173 11.57 -26.59 -23.67
C ARG A 173 11.08 -25.14 -23.75
N ASP A 174 11.70 -24.32 -24.58
CA ASP A 174 11.32 -22.91 -24.80
C ASP A 174 11.68 -22.45 -26.23
N TRP A 175 11.41 -21.18 -26.55
CA TRP A 175 11.76 -20.61 -27.86
C TRP A 175 13.27 -20.57 -28.15
N THR A 176 14.12 -20.60 -27.11
CA THR A 176 15.56 -20.75 -27.29
C THR A 176 15.88 -22.14 -27.84
N GLY A 177 15.25 -23.18 -27.29
CA GLY A 177 15.38 -24.53 -27.78
C GLY A 177 14.89 -24.71 -29.22
N TYR A 178 13.85 -23.98 -29.62
CA TYR A 178 13.37 -23.98 -31.02
C TYR A 178 14.45 -23.43 -31.96
N LYS A 179 15.00 -22.26 -31.62
CA LYS A 179 16.08 -21.63 -32.38
C LYS A 179 17.30 -22.54 -32.46
N ASN A 180 17.68 -23.15 -31.34
CA ASN A 180 18.79 -24.09 -31.25
C ASN A 180 18.61 -25.31 -32.17
N ALA A 181 17.42 -25.91 -32.17
CA ALA A 181 17.10 -27.05 -33.03
C ALA A 181 17.13 -26.67 -34.52
N LEU A 182 16.69 -25.46 -34.86
CA LEU A 182 16.75 -24.93 -36.23
C LEU A 182 18.21 -24.69 -36.66
N GLU A 183 19.04 -24.08 -35.82
CA GLU A 183 20.47 -23.87 -36.09
C GLU A 183 21.22 -25.21 -36.28
N PHE A 184 20.88 -26.20 -35.47
CA PHE A 184 21.38 -27.58 -35.62
C PHE A 184 21.04 -28.14 -37.01
N GLU A 185 19.77 -28.07 -37.43
CA GLU A 185 19.32 -28.57 -38.74
C GLU A 185 20.01 -27.84 -39.89
N MET A 186 20.08 -26.50 -39.82
CA MET A 186 20.72 -25.69 -40.85
C MET A 186 22.21 -26.00 -41.01
N ALA A 187 22.91 -26.39 -39.94
CA ALA A 187 24.31 -26.81 -40.04
C ALA A 187 24.47 -28.09 -40.86
N PHE A 188 23.61 -29.09 -40.65
CA PHE A 188 23.63 -30.31 -41.46
C PHE A 188 23.21 -30.07 -42.91
N VAL A 189 22.27 -29.15 -43.14
CA VAL A 189 21.90 -28.71 -44.50
C VAL A 189 23.09 -28.07 -45.22
N ALA A 190 23.85 -27.20 -44.54
CA ALA A 190 25.03 -26.55 -45.11
C ALA A 190 26.13 -27.54 -45.52
N ASP A 191 26.28 -28.62 -44.75
CA ASP A 191 27.25 -29.70 -45.00
C ASP A 191 26.73 -30.76 -46.00
N CYS A 192 25.57 -30.53 -46.66
CA CYS A 192 24.91 -31.50 -47.56
C CYS A 192 24.61 -32.85 -46.89
N CYS A 193 24.31 -32.82 -45.59
CA CYS A 193 24.03 -33.96 -44.73
C CYS A 193 22.63 -33.86 -44.10
N SER A 194 21.66 -33.28 -44.81
CA SER A 194 20.28 -33.14 -44.35
C SER A 194 19.48 -34.45 -44.43
N LYS A 195 18.27 -34.46 -43.87
CA LYS A 195 17.30 -35.56 -44.06
C LYS A 195 17.05 -35.89 -45.53
N ARG A 196 17.02 -34.87 -46.39
CA ARG A 196 16.81 -35.05 -47.83
C ARG A 196 18.00 -35.78 -48.46
N ASP A 197 19.21 -35.39 -48.08
CA ASP A 197 20.45 -35.99 -48.58
C ASP A 197 20.57 -37.44 -48.11
N TRP A 198 20.21 -37.71 -46.85
CA TRP A 198 20.09 -39.07 -46.30
C TRP A 198 19.13 -39.93 -47.13
N ASN A 199 17.92 -39.44 -47.38
CA ASN A 199 16.92 -40.17 -48.15
C ASN A 199 17.36 -40.43 -49.60
N ALA A 200 18.15 -39.53 -50.20
CA ALA A 200 18.69 -39.70 -51.55
C ALA A 200 19.85 -40.72 -51.63
N GLN A 201 20.64 -40.84 -50.56
CA GLN A 201 21.87 -41.63 -50.53
C GLN A 201 21.75 -42.93 -49.71
N ARG A 202 20.53 -43.31 -49.32
CA ARG A 202 20.24 -44.48 -48.47
C ARG A 202 20.87 -45.80 -48.92
N CYS A 203 21.09 -46.00 -50.22
CA CYS A 203 21.70 -47.22 -50.75
C CYS A 203 23.24 -47.26 -50.61
N SER A 204 23.88 -46.10 -50.40
CA SER A 204 25.34 -45.97 -50.24
C SER A 204 25.68 -44.72 -49.41
N PRO A 205 25.36 -44.70 -48.10
CA PRO A 205 25.36 -43.48 -47.29
C PRO A 205 26.76 -42.92 -46.95
N GLY A 206 27.83 -43.62 -47.29
CA GLY A 206 29.19 -43.24 -46.94
C GLY A 206 29.43 -43.22 -45.42
N SER A 207 30.46 -42.48 -45.00
CA SER A 207 30.86 -42.35 -43.59
C SER A 207 30.33 -41.09 -42.88
N ASN A 208 29.52 -40.27 -43.58
CA ASN A 208 29.01 -39.03 -43.02
C ASN A 208 27.81 -39.29 -42.10
N ILE A 209 27.67 -38.50 -41.04
CA ILE A 209 26.46 -38.47 -40.23
C ILE A 209 25.47 -37.47 -40.83
N TYR A 210 24.17 -37.77 -40.73
CA TYR A 210 23.10 -36.93 -41.25
C TYR A 210 22.22 -36.47 -40.11
N GLY A 211 21.68 -35.25 -40.18
CA GLY A 211 20.90 -34.70 -39.08
C GLY A 211 19.81 -33.72 -39.51
N TRP A 212 18.74 -33.67 -38.73
CA TRP A 212 17.59 -32.79 -38.96
C TRP A 212 16.79 -32.54 -37.69
N PHE A 213 15.91 -31.53 -37.72
CA PHE A 213 14.99 -31.25 -36.62
C PHE A 213 13.74 -32.13 -36.79
N ALA A 214 13.37 -32.89 -35.75
CA ALA A 214 12.28 -33.86 -35.82
C ALA A 214 10.93 -33.21 -36.17
N ARG A 215 10.20 -33.86 -37.09
CA ARG A 215 8.85 -33.46 -37.54
C ARG A 215 7.84 -34.60 -37.38
N GLU A 216 6.63 -34.36 -37.84
CA GLU A 216 5.50 -35.30 -37.82
C GLU A 216 5.86 -36.68 -38.40
N ASP A 217 6.59 -36.71 -39.52
CA ASP A 217 6.97 -37.97 -40.16
C ASP A 217 7.96 -38.80 -39.32
N ASP A 218 8.87 -38.14 -38.58
CA ASP A 218 9.75 -38.80 -37.60
C ASP A 218 8.96 -39.33 -36.41
N TYR A 219 7.99 -38.55 -35.90
CA TYR A 219 7.13 -38.95 -34.79
C TYR A 219 6.30 -40.19 -35.11
N HIS A 220 5.84 -40.31 -36.36
CA HIS A 220 5.08 -41.46 -36.85
C HIS A 220 5.95 -42.57 -37.46
N SER A 221 7.27 -42.42 -37.48
CA SER A 221 8.15 -43.44 -38.02
C SER A 221 8.08 -44.74 -37.23
N ASP A 222 8.21 -45.85 -37.95
CA ASP A 222 8.42 -47.18 -37.38
C ASP A 222 9.92 -47.33 -37.05
N GLY A 223 10.24 -47.47 -35.77
CA GLY A 223 11.63 -47.56 -35.32
C GLY A 223 11.83 -47.00 -33.91
N ALA A 224 13.01 -47.22 -33.34
CA ALA A 224 13.32 -46.84 -31.96
C ALA A 224 13.16 -45.33 -31.71
N ILE A 225 13.58 -44.48 -32.66
CA ILE A 225 13.38 -43.03 -32.60
C ILE A 225 11.89 -42.68 -32.57
N GLY A 226 11.08 -43.20 -33.49
CA GLY A 226 9.65 -42.91 -33.52
C GLY A 226 8.94 -43.31 -32.22
N TYR A 227 9.27 -44.48 -31.65
CA TYR A 227 8.75 -44.88 -30.33
C TYR A 227 9.18 -43.93 -29.22
N TYR A 228 10.46 -43.54 -29.20
CA TYR A 228 10.97 -42.61 -28.19
C TYR A 228 10.29 -41.24 -28.28
N LEU A 229 10.14 -40.68 -29.48
CA LEU A 229 9.47 -39.39 -29.68
C LEU A 229 8.04 -39.38 -29.13
N ARG A 230 7.30 -40.49 -29.31
CA ARG A 230 5.96 -40.69 -28.74
C ARG A 230 5.96 -40.87 -27.22
N GLU A 231 7.01 -41.46 -26.66
CA GLU A 231 7.16 -41.65 -25.22
C GLU A 231 7.43 -40.33 -24.48
N ILE A 232 8.32 -39.49 -25.03
CA ILE A 232 8.78 -38.27 -24.35
C ILE A 232 7.99 -37.01 -24.70
N GLY A 233 7.14 -37.06 -25.71
CA GLY A 233 6.56 -35.86 -26.29
C GLY A 233 5.32 -36.07 -27.14
N GLN A 234 4.85 -34.94 -27.68
CA GLN A 234 3.68 -34.86 -28.54
C GLN A 234 3.98 -33.94 -29.73
N LEU A 235 3.17 -34.02 -30.77
CA LEU A 235 3.24 -33.06 -31.86
C LEU A 235 2.56 -31.74 -31.46
N LYS A 236 3.22 -30.63 -31.75
CA LYS A 236 2.67 -29.28 -31.59
C LYS A 236 3.00 -28.40 -32.79
N THR A 237 2.10 -27.47 -33.11
CA THR A 237 2.43 -26.37 -34.01
C THR A 237 3.06 -25.21 -33.24
N ILE A 238 3.76 -24.33 -33.95
CA ILE A 238 4.28 -23.08 -33.38
C ILE A 238 3.11 -22.24 -32.84
N THR A 239 2.00 -22.17 -33.59
CA THR A 239 0.80 -21.42 -33.20
C THR A 239 0.17 -21.93 -31.90
N ASP A 240 0.10 -23.25 -31.71
CA ASP A 240 -0.43 -23.84 -30.47
C ASP A 240 0.42 -23.46 -29.26
N LEU A 241 1.75 -23.52 -29.41
CA LEU A 241 2.70 -23.16 -28.35
C LEU A 241 2.63 -21.66 -28.01
N GLU A 242 2.54 -20.78 -29.01
CA GLU A 242 2.37 -19.35 -28.81
C GLU A 242 1.06 -19.04 -28.06
N GLN A 243 -0.02 -19.73 -28.43
CA GLN A 243 -1.32 -19.53 -27.82
C GLN A 243 -1.37 -20.05 -26.39
N GLU A 244 -0.79 -21.23 -26.10
CA GLU A 244 -0.64 -21.75 -24.75
C GLU A 244 0.15 -20.77 -23.86
N GLU A 245 1.30 -20.28 -24.32
CA GLU A 245 2.12 -19.31 -23.57
C GLU A 245 1.34 -18.01 -23.31
N LYS A 246 0.56 -17.54 -24.29
CA LYS A 246 -0.30 -16.36 -24.14
C LYS A 246 -1.41 -16.60 -23.11
N MET A 247 -2.05 -17.76 -23.14
CA MET A 247 -3.10 -18.11 -22.17
C MET A 247 -2.54 -18.24 -20.75
N ASP A 248 -1.37 -18.85 -20.60
CA ASP A 248 -0.68 -18.94 -19.31
C ASP A 248 -0.35 -17.55 -18.75
N LYS A 249 0.14 -16.63 -19.59
CA LYS A 249 0.38 -15.23 -19.19
C LYS A 249 -0.92 -14.53 -18.76
N ILE A 250 -2.01 -14.69 -19.52
CA ILE A 250 -3.31 -14.10 -19.18
C ILE A 250 -3.80 -14.62 -17.84
N LYS A 251 -3.67 -15.92 -17.58
CA LYS A 251 -4.06 -16.54 -16.31
C LYS A 251 -3.26 -15.97 -15.13
N VAL A 252 -1.94 -15.89 -15.26
CA VAL A 252 -1.08 -15.30 -14.21
C VAL A 252 -1.45 -13.84 -13.95
N VAL A 253 -1.72 -13.05 -14.99
CA VAL A 253 -2.17 -11.66 -14.84
C VAL A 253 -3.53 -11.58 -14.12
N ALA A 254 -4.46 -12.47 -14.44
CA ALA A 254 -5.76 -12.53 -13.78
C ALA A 254 -5.62 -12.90 -12.28
N ASP A 255 -4.80 -13.89 -11.95
CA ASP A 255 -4.54 -14.29 -10.56
C ASP A 255 -3.90 -13.14 -9.76
N LEU A 256 -2.94 -12.42 -10.36
CA LEU A 256 -2.32 -11.24 -9.75
C LEU A 256 -3.32 -10.09 -9.54
N ALA A 257 -4.24 -9.87 -10.49
CA ALA A 257 -5.29 -8.86 -10.33
C ALA A 257 -6.21 -9.18 -9.13
N ILE A 258 -6.58 -10.46 -8.96
CA ILE A 258 -7.37 -10.93 -7.81
C ILE A 258 -6.60 -10.69 -6.50
N GLU A 259 -5.29 -10.96 -6.47
CA GLU A 259 -4.46 -10.72 -5.28
C GLU A 259 -4.38 -9.22 -4.93
N ILE A 260 -4.24 -8.36 -5.93
CA ILE A 260 -4.24 -6.89 -5.75
C ILE A 260 -5.58 -6.44 -5.15
N ASP A 261 -6.70 -6.90 -5.70
CA ASP A 261 -8.03 -6.56 -5.20
C ASP A 261 -8.23 -7.00 -3.75
N LEU A 262 -7.76 -8.20 -3.39
CA LEU A 262 -7.82 -8.70 -2.02
C LEU A 262 -6.97 -7.84 -1.06
N LYS A 263 -5.76 -7.46 -1.48
CA LYS A 263 -4.89 -6.59 -0.66
C LYS A 263 -5.48 -5.19 -0.50
N ASN A 264 -6.09 -4.63 -1.53
CA ASN A 264 -6.77 -3.34 -1.46
C ASN A 264 -7.93 -3.37 -0.46
N LYS A 265 -8.78 -4.41 -0.52
CA LYS A 265 -9.86 -4.60 0.48
C LYS A 265 -9.33 -4.67 1.91
N ASN A 266 -8.25 -5.43 2.13
CA ASN A 266 -7.62 -5.53 3.44
C ASN A 266 -7.05 -4.17 3.93
N LEU A 267 -6.49 -3.37 3.03
CA LEU A 267 -6.01 -2.02 3.35
C LEU A 267 -7.18 -1.10 3.74
N ASP A 268 -8.29 -1.12 3.00
CA ASP A 268 -9.49 -0.33 3.29
C ASP A 268 -10.09 -0.70 4.66
N GLU A 269 -10.16 -1.98 4.98
CA GLU A 269 -10.61 -2.47 6.29
C GLU A 269 -9.68 -2.02 7.43
N LEU A 270 -8.37 -2.06 7.21
CA LEU A 270 -7.40 -1.61 8.21
C LEU A 270 -7.48 -0.09 8.43
N GLN A 271 -7.62 0.68 7.35
CA GLN A 271 -7.81 2.13 7.40
C GLN A 271 -9.09 2.50 8.15
N THR A 272 -10.19 1.79 7.88
CA THR A 272 -11.47 1.99 8.59
C THR A 272 -11.30 1.75 10.09
N ARG A 273 -10.72 0.60 10.48
CA ARG A 273 -10.46 0.29 11.90
C ARG A 273 -9.51 1.28 12.56
N PHE A 274 -8.51 1.77 11.83
CA PHE A 274 -7.61 2.79 12.34
C PHE A 274 -8.36 4.09 12.63
N ASN A 275 -9.17 4.56 11.68
CA ASN A 275 -9.98 5.76 11.83
C ASN A 275 -10.97 5.66 13.00
N GLU A 276 -11.64 4.51 13.16
CA GLU A 276 -12.53 4.24 14.30
C GLU A 276 -11.79 4.35 15.64
N LYS A 277 -10.59 3.74 15.74
CA LYS A 277 -9.78 3.81 16.95
C LYS A 277 -9.29 5.23 17.24
N THR A 278 -8.88 5.97 16.21
CA THR A 278 -8.44 7.36 16.35
C THR A 278 -9.60 8.26 16.83
N LEU A 279 -10.81 8.10 16.29
CA LEU A 279 -11.99 8.84 16.74
C LEU A 279 -12.41 8.47 18.18
N SER A 280 -12.36 7.18 18.51
CA SER A 280 -12.63 6.73 19.88
C SER A 280 -11.63 7.32 20.87
N LEU A 281 -10.34 7.34 20.51
CA LEU A 281 -9.28 7.92 21.33
C LEU A 281 -9.46 9.43 21.49
N SER A 282 -9.79 10.17 20.43
CA SER A 282 -10.00 11.62 20.55
C SER A 282 -11.15 11.95 21.49
N ARG A 283 -12.26 11.20 21.42
CA ARG A 283 -13.40 11.36 22.33
C ARG A 283 -13.00 11.09 23.79
N MET A 284 -12.26 10.01 24.03
CA MET A 284 -11.77 9.67 25.37
C MET A 284 -10.85 10.75 25.95
N LEU A 285 -9.99 11.35 25.11
CA LEU A 285 -9.12 12.45 25.53
C LEU A 285 -9.92 13.70 25.90
N GLU A 286 -10.94 14.03 25.12
CA GLU A 286 -11.83 15.16 25.40
C GLU A 286 -12.63 14.96 26.70
N GLU A 287 -13.20 13.77 26.91
CA GLU A 287 -13.87 13.41 28.18
C GLU A 287 -12.91 13.51 29.37
N LYS A 288 -11.67 13.02 29.22
CA LYS A 288 -10.63 13.13 30.24
C LYS A 288 -10.30 14.59 30.56
N ASP A 289 -10.22 15.45 29.56
CA ASP A 289 -9.96 16.89 29.75
C ASP A 289 -11.12 17.60 30.45
N ILE A 290 -12.37 17.26 30.11
CA ILE A 290 -13.57 17.79 30.80
C ILE A 290 -13.55 17.39 32.27
N LEU A 291 -13.33 16.10 32.56
CA LEU A 291 -13.27 15.59 33.93
C LEU A 291 -12.13 16.22 34.73
N HIS A 292 -10.96 16.38 34.11
CA HIS A 292 -9.81 17.01 34.75
C HIS A 292 -10.09 18.47 35.12
N ARG A 293 -10.73 19.24 34.20
CA ARG A 293 -11.14 20.62 34.48
C ARG A 293 -12.10 20.70 35.65
N ALA A 294 -13.15 19.87 35.66
CA ALA A 294 -14.13 19.83 36.74
C ALA A 294 -13.49 19.49 38.09
N PHE A 295 -12.59 18.50 38.12
CA PHE A 295 -11.84 18.13 39.33
C PHE A 295 -10.99 19.30 39.86
N CYS A 296 -10.27 20.00 38.98
CA CYS A 296 -9.46 21.15 39.37
C CYS A 296 -10.32 22.31 39.90
N GLU A 297 -11.47 22.58 39.30
CA GLU A 297 -12.41 23.61 39.75
C GLU A 297 -12.98 23.29 41.14
N GLU A 298 -13.44 22.07 41.36
CA GLU A 298 -13.99 21.66 42.66
C GLU A 298 -12.91 21.67 43.73
N SER A 299 -11.69 21.23 43.41
CA SER A 299 -10.54 21.31 44.32
C SER A 299 -10.24 22.76 44.73
N ARG A 300 -10.24 23.70 43.78
CA ARG A 300 -10.05 25.14 44.07
C ARG A 300 -11.20 25.69 44.91
N LYS A 301 -12.43 25.30 44.63
CA LYS A 301 -13.61 25.71 45.41
C LYS A 301 -13.52 25.22 46.86
N MET A 302 -13.17 23.95 47.06
CA MET A 302 -12.96 23.37 48.39
C MET A 302 -11.89 24.13 49.17
N GLN A 303 -10.76 24.46 48.53
CA GLN A 303 -9.70 25.25 49.15
C GLN A 303 -10.16 26.67 49.54
N ARG A 304 -10.95 27.34 48.69
CA ARG A 304 -11.53 28.65 49.03
C ARG A 304 -12.45 28.56 50.24
N LEU A 305 -13.37 27.60 50.24
CA LEU A 305 -14.30 27.40 51.35
C LEU A 305 -13.57 27.11 52.67
N ALA A 306 -12.52 26.29 52.64
CA ALA A 306 -11.69 26.02 53.81
C ALA A 306 -10.99 27.28 54.32
N ARG A 307 -10.41 28.10 53.43
CA ARG A 307 -9.74 29.36 53.80
C ARG A 307 -10.73 30.37 54.39
N GLU A 308 -11.90 30.52 53.77
CA GLU A 308 -12.96 31.40 54.26
C GLU A 308 -13.46 30.97 55.64
N HIS A 309 -13.60 29.65 55.88
CA HIS A 309 -13.98 29.14 57.19
C HIS A 309 -12.95 29.50 58.27
N VAL A 310 -11.66 29.29 58.00
CA VAL A 310 -10.58 29.66 58.93
C VAL A 310 -10.59 31.17 59.20
N GLN A 311 -10.75 32.00 58.17
CA GLN A 311 -10.83 33.46 58.35
C GLN A 311 -12.02 33.88 59.22
N ARG A 312 -13.20 33.27 59.04
CA ARG A 312 -14.37 33.53 59.90
C ARG A 312 -14.09 33.18 61.36
N VAL A 313 -13.53 31.99 61.61
CA VAL A 313 -13.19 31.55 62.98
C VAL A 313 -12.19 32.50 63.64
N LEU A 314 -11.15 32.94 62.91
CA LEU A 314 -10.17 33.88 63.42
C LEU A 314 -10.80 35.25 63.75
N HIS A 315 -11.69 35.74 62.89
CA HIS A 315 -12.39 36.99 63.12
C HIS A 315 -13.32 36.93 64.35
N GLU A 316 -14.06 35.82 64.50
CA GLU A 316 -14.87 35.57 65.69
C GLU A 316 -14.02 35.49 66.96
N GLN A 317 -12.87 34.80 66.88
CA GLN A 317 -11.92 34.70 68.00
C GLN A 317 -11.40 36.09 68.42
N GLU A 318 -11.05 36.94 67.45
CA GLU A 318 -10.59 38.30 67.72
C GLU A 318 -11.70 39.14 68.39
N SER A 319 -12.93 39.09 67.87
CA SER A 319 -14.08 39.78 68.45
C SER A 319 -14.32 39.36 69.89
N LEU A 320 -14.39 38.05 70.16
CA LEU A 320 -14.58 37.52 71.52
C LEU A 320 -13.44 37.93 72.47
N ASN A 321 -12.20 37.96 71.97
CA ASN A 321 -11.05 38.39 72.76
C ASN A 321 -11.15 39.88 73.14
N THR A 322 -11.60 40.75 72.22
CA THR A 322 -11.83 42.16 72.55
C THR A 322 -12.95 42.34 73.58
N GLU A 323 -14.02 41.56 73.48
CA GLU A 323 -15.10 41.59 74.47
C GLU A 323 -14.61 41.13 75.85
N LEU A 324 -13.85 40.04 75.90
CA LEU A 324 -13.26 39.51 77.13
C LEU A 324 -12.33 40.53 77.79
N GLU A 325 -11.49 41.20 77.02
CA GLU A 325 -10.59 42.24 77.54
C GLU A 325 -11.36 43.45 78.08
N ASN A 326 -12.48 43.82 77.44
CA ASN A 326 -13.37 44.87 77.96
C ASN A 326 -14.02 44.46 79.30
N LYS A 327 -14.51 43.22 79.41
CA LYS A 327 -15.09 42.69 80.66
C LYS A 327 -14.03 42.62 81.77
N LYS A 328 -12.81 42.23 81.46
CA LYS A 328 -11.68 42.21 82.40
C LYS A 328 -11.39 43.62 82.93
N LYS A 329 -11.28 44.62 82.07
CA LYS A 329 -11.10 46.02 82.49
C LYS A 329 -12.24 46.53 83.37
N GLN A 330 -13.49 46.14 83.09
CA GLN A 330 -14.63 46.46 83.94
C GLN A 330 -14.48 45.83 85.33
N LEU A 331 -14.16 44.53 85.42
CA LEU A 331 -13.90 43.85 86.68
C LEU A 331 -12.77 44.50 87.47
N ASP A 332 -11.67 44.87 86.81
CA ASP A 332 -10.55 45.57 87.44
C ASP A 332 -10.95 46.94 88.00
N SER A 333 -11.90 47.63 87.33
CA SER A 333 -12.45 48.90 87.83
C SER A 333 -13.33 48.70 89.06
N TRP A 334 -14.20 47.70 89.06
CA TRP A 334 -15.06 47.36 90.20
C TRP A 334 -14.25 46.87 91.40
N SER A 335 -13.24 46.03 91.16
CA SER A 335 -12.32 45.56 92.21
C SER A 335 -11.61 46.73 92.90
N ARG A 336 -11.09 47.69 92.12
CA ARG A 336 -10.48 48.91 92.67
C ARG A 336 -11.48 49.73 93.50
N GLU A 337 -12.70 49.89 93.01
CA GLU A 337 -13.74 50.63 93.73
C GLU A 337 -14.18 49.93 95.02
N LEU A 338 -14.33 48.60 94.98
CA LEU A 338 -14.66 47.78 96.13
C LEU A 338 -13.57 47.86 97.21
N ASN A 339 -12.30 47.75 96.81
CA ASN A 339 -11.15 47.89 97.71
C ASN A 339 -11.10 49.28 98.37
N LYS A 340 -11.43 50.36 97.64
CA LYS A 340 -11.55 51.70 98.24
C LYS A 340 -12.64 51.75 99.32
N ARG A 341 -13.81 51.19 99.04
CA ARG A 341 -14.93 51.15 99.99
C ARG A 341 -14.60 50.30 101.22
N GLU A 342 -13.92 49.18 101.03
CA GLU A 342 -13.46 48.32 102.11
C GLU A 342 -12.48 49.04 103.03
N VAL A 343 -11.48 49.73 102.46
CA VAL A 343 -10.55 50.57 103.23
C VAL A 343 -11.28 51.66 104.01
N LEU A 344 -12.26 52.34 103.40
CA LEU A 344 -13.06 53.37 104.08
C LEU A 344 -13.87 52.78 105.24
N THR A 345 -14.57 51.66 105.00
CA THR A 345 -15.39 50.97 106.00
C THR A 345 -14.54 50.48 107.18
N GLU A 346 -13.37 49.91 106.91
CA GLU A 346 -12.45 49.47 107.96
C GLU A 346 -11.92 50.66 108.78
N ARG A 347 -11.67 51.80 108.13
CA ARG A 347 -11.26 53.04 108.80
C ARG A 347 -12.37 53.62 109.68
N GLU A 348 -13.62 53.59 109.22
CA GLU A 348 -14.78 53.99 110.01
C GLU A 348 -15.00 53.06 111.20
N LYS A 349 -14.88 51.75 111.00
CA LYS A 349 -14.94 50.74 112.06
C LYS A 349 -13.85 50.95 113.10
N GLN A 350 -12.61 51.23 112.68
CA GLN A 350 -11.52 51.61 113.59
C GLN A 350 -11.86 52.85 114.41
N LYS A 351 -12.38 53.93 113.78
CA LYS A 351 -12.82 55.13 114.50
C LYS A 351 -13.93 54.84 115.51
N LEU A 352 -14.93 54.07 115.13
CA LEU A 352 -16.03 53.65 116.01
C LEU A 352 -15.51 52.83 117.20
N GLU A 353 -14.53 51.96 116.98
CA GLU A 353 -13.90 51.19 118.05
C GLU A 353 -13.05 52.10 118.97
N GLU A 354 -12.30 53.06 118.43
CA GLU A 354 -11.58 54.09 119.20
C GLU A 354 -12.54 54.98 120.01
N GLU A 355 -13.67 55.40 119.43
CA GLU A 355 -14.73 56.14 120.13
C GLU A 355 -15.37 55.31 121.24
N LYS A 356 -15.68 54.03 120.98
CA LYS A 356 -16.19 53.11 121.99
C LYS A 356 -15.18 52.91 123.12
N GLN A 357 -13.90 52.77 122.81
CA GLN A 357 -12.83 52.70 123.82
C GLN A 357 -12.72 54.00 124.63
N ARG A 358 -12.80 55.18 123.98
CA ARG A 358 -12.85 56.49 124.67
C ARG A 358 -14.06 56.62 125.57
N MET A 359 -15.26 56.30 125.07
CA MET A 359 -16.49 56.28 125.86
C MET A 359 -16.37 55.30 127.02
N MET A 360 -15.74 54.13 126.84
CA MET A 360 -15.49 53.19 127.93
C MET A 360 -14.51 53.75 128.96
N GLN A 361 -13.43 54.42 128.53
CA GLN A 361 -12.48 55.12 129.41
C GLN A 361 -13.14 56.29 130.16
N GLU A 362 -13.96 57.09 129.49
CA GLU A 362 -14.75 58.18 130.07
C GLU A 362 -15.82 57.64 131.02
N THR A 363 -16.51 56.55 130.69
CA THR A 363 -17.48 55.89 131.59
C THR A 363 -16.76 55.33 132.83
N VAL A 364 -15.53 54.84 132.69
CA VAL A 364 -14.66 54.44 133.81
C VAL A 364 -14.18 55.67 134.60
N HIS A 365 -13.96 56.82 133.96
CA HIS A 365 -13.59 58.10 134.59
C HIS A 365 -14.77 58.78 135.31
N LEU A 366 -15.99 58.69 134.77
CA LEU A 366 -17.24 59.25 135.31
C LEU A 366 -17.90 58.33 136.35
N LYS A 367 -17.71 57.00 136.28
CA LYS A 367 -18.15 56.07 137.35
C LYS A 367 -17.24 56.06 138.58
N TRP A 368 -16.10 56.77 138.60
CA TRP A 368 -15.21 56.73 139.76
C TRP A 368 -14.58 58.09 140.17
N PRO A 369 -15.16 58.79 141.15
CA PRO A 369 -14.44 59.74 142.00
C PRO A 369 -13.33 59.05 142.82
N PRO A 370 -12.23 59.73 143.20
CA PRO A 370 -11.06 59.16 143.87
C PRO A 370 -11.32 58.86 145.36
N ARG A 371 -12.31 58.04 145.68
CA ARG A 371 -12.50 57.44 147.01
C ARG A 371 -13.18 56.08 146.86
N SER A 372 -12.43 55.08 146.38
CA SER A 372 -12.58 53.64 146.68
C SER A 372 -11.71 52.71 145.80
N ARG A 373 -10.41 53.01 145.55
CA ARG A 373 -9.51 52.01 144.91
C ARG A 373 -8.71 51.24 145.96
N LYS A 374 -9.39 50.43 146.78
CA LYS A 374 -8.78 49.33 147.55
C LYS A 374 -9.76 48.15 147.55
N LYS A 375 -9.30 47.02 146.98
CA LYS A 375 -9.96 45.70 146.82
C LYS A 375 -10.97 45.54 145.67
N LEU A 376 -10.44 45.30 144.47
CA LEU A 376 -10.83 44.19 143.60
C LEU A 376 -9.63 43.92 142.65
N MET A 377 -8.83 42.91 143.00
CA MET A 377 -8.57 41.73 142.16
C MET A 377 -7.50 42.01 141.08
N LYS A 378 -6.32 41.37 141.08
CA LYS A 378 -6.04 39.95 141.43
C LYS A 378 -7.08 39.03 140.78
N MET A 379 -7.13 39.06 139.46
CA MET A 379 -7.30 37.92 138.55
C MET A 379 -7.15 38.47 137.13
N CYS A 380 -6.28 37.81 136.35
CA CYS A 380 -5.72 38.16 135.03
C CYS A 380 -4.50 39.08 135.06
#